data_AF-A0A3C0BPM6-F1
#
_entry.id   AF-A0A3C0BPM6-F1
#
_cell.length_a   1.000
_cell.length_b   1.000
_cell.length_c   1.000
_cell.angle_alpha   90.00
_cell.angle_beta   90.00
_cell.angle_gamma   90.00
#
_symmetry.space_group_name_H-M   'P 1'
#
loop_
_entity.id
_entity.type
_entity.pdbx_description
1 polymer ?
#
loop_
_entity_poly.entity_id
_entity_poly.type
_entity_poly.pdbx_seq_one_letter_code
_entity_poly.pdbx_strand_id
1 'polypeptide(L)'
;MKQYDKAMDYYRQAEFHGSYSDAFYEYRTAFLRKHFAAMWLVILVIILLPFVIPPLKRRYGKKKAVQHVYEISKNQYPFYLMVHPFKGWEEFKFDNRGSVAYANSIVVLSFLLSIFEYQYTGFVFNGNRLDQMNIFVLLGSTAGVFVLWCIANWAMSTLMDGKGTFREVWIYTAYSRMTAVVWTIPIIILSNVLTRDEGFFLNLAVYAVQGITYLNLLLAVKAVHQYTMKKTVVSILLTVVGIVLIVIIGLLFVSLFTQMWSFITTVVREILMRM
;
A
#
# COMPACT_ATOMS: atom_id res chain seq x y z
N MET A 1 -21.89 -5.52 -24.34
CA MET A 1 -21.69 -4.04 -24.45
C MET A 1 -22.87 -3.35 -25.12
N LYS A 2 -23.21 -3.65 -26.38
CA LYS A 2 -24.29 -2.97 -27.13
C LYS A 2 -25.69 -3.02 -26.48
N GLN A 3 -25.99 -4.00 -25.62
CA GLN A 3 -27.29 -4.11 -24.94
C GLN A 3 -27.36 -3.29 -23.64
N TYR A 4 -26.27 -3.17 -22.88
CA TYR A 4 -26.22 -2.38 -21.65
C TYR A 4 -26.22 -0.87 -21.93
N ASP A 5 -25.58 -0.45 -23.02
CA ASP A 5 -25.59 0.95 -23.49
C ASP A 5 -27.02 1.43 -23.79
N LYS A 6 -27.75 0.61 -24.54
CA LYS A 6 -29.16 0.88 -24.86
C LYS A 6 -30.05 0.83 -23.61
N ALA A 7 -29.80 -0.10 -22.69
CA ALA A 7 -30.55 -0.18 -21.44
C ALA A 7 -30.35 1.09 -20.57
N MET A 8 -29.14 1.63 -20.50
CA MET A 8 -28.87 2.91 -19.83
C MET A 8 -29.62 4.06 -20.47
N ASP A 9 -29.64 4.15 -21.81
CA ASP A 9 -30.40 5.19 -22.51
C ASP A 9 -31.91 5.10 -22.24
N TYR A 10 -32.46 3.89 -22.18
CA TYR A 10 -33.88 3.68 -21.84
C TYR A 10 -34.19 4.04 -20.38
N TYR A 11 -33.34 3.64 -19.42
CA TYR A 11 -33.55 3.98 -18.01
C TYR A 11 -33.34 5.48 -17.73
N ARG A 12 -32.46 6.14 -18.48
CA ARG A 12 -32.25 7.59 -18.41
C ARG A 12 -33.44 8.37 -18.94
N GLN A 13 -34.06 7.91 -20.04
CA GLN A 13 -35.28 8.49 -20.59
C GLN A 13 -36.50 8.25 -19.68
N ALA A 14 -36.50 7.15 -18.93
CA ALA A 14 -37.56 6.79 -18.00
C ALA A 14 -37.35 7.32 -16.57
N GLU A 15 -36.32 8.15 -16.32
CA GLU A 15 -35.94 8.70 -14.99
C GLU A 15 -35.77 7.65 -13.86
N PHE A 16 -35.56 6.38 -14.21
CA PHE A 16 -35.37 5.31 -13.23
C PHE A 16 -33.91 5.20 -12.80
N HIS A 17 -33.54 6.00 -11.80
CA HIS A 17 -32.16 6.08 -11.29
C HIS A 17 -31.58 4.75 -10.78
N GLY A 18 -32.40 3.89 -10.16
CA GLY A 18 -31.95 2.59 -9.63
C GLY A 18 -31.51 1.63 -10.74
N SER A 19 -32.39 1.37 -11.70
CA SER A 19 -32.09 0.46 -12.82
C SER A 19 -31.04 1.00 -13.80
N TYR A 20 -30.92 2.34 -13.91
CA TYR A 20 -29.80 2.97 -14.61
C TYR A 20 -28.47 2.65 -13.93
N SER A 21 -28.41 2.72 -12.60
CA SER A 21 -27.21 2.40 -11.83
C SER A 21 -26.77 0.94 -12.04
N ASP A 22 -27.71 0.01 -12.05
CA ASP A 22 -27.43 -1.42 -12.29
C ASP A 22 -26.96 -1.68 -13.74
N ALA A 23 -27.60 -1.05 -14.73
CA ALA A 23 -27.19 -1.17 -16.13
C ALA A 23 -25.81 -0.52 -16.40
N PHE A 24 -25.53 0.62 -15.78
CA PHE A 24 -24.23 1.28 -15.82
C PHE A 24 -23.15 0.45 -15.13
N TYR A 25 -23.49 -0.19 -14.02
CA TYR A 25 -22.60 -1.12 -13.34
C TYR A 25 -22.17 -2.24 -14.29
N GLU A 26 -23.11 -2.98 -14.88
CA GLU A 26 -22.81 -4.08 -15.82
C GLU A 26 -22.04 -3.62 -17.06
N TYR A 27 -22.38 -2.44 -17.60
CA TYR A 27 -21.62 -1.82 -18.69
C TYR A 27 -20.16 -1.54 -18.28
N ARG A 28 -19.94 -0.97 -17.10
CA ARG A 28 -18.61 -0.69 -16.55
C ARG A 28 -17.84 -1.98 -16.30
N THR A 29 -18.42 -2.98 -15.65
CA THR A 29 -17.75 -4.27 -15.37
C THR A 29 -17.33 -4.94 -16.68
N ALA A 30 -18.20 -4.92 -17.70
CA ALA A 30 -17.86 -5.44 -19.03
C ALA A 30 -16.77 -4.62 -19.73
N PHE A 31 -16.80 -3.28 -19.60
CA PHE A 31 -15.78 -2.38 -20.17
C PHE A 31 -14.41 -2.61 -19.52
N LEU A 32 -14.36 -2.66 -18.19
CA LEU A 32 -13.16 -2.92 -17.41
C LEU A 32 -12.57 -4.31 -17.70
N ARG A 33 -13.40 -5.35 -17.83
CA ARG A 33 -12.94 -6.68 -18.25
C ARG A 33 -12.39 -6.70 -19.67
N LYS A 34 -12.99 -5.96 -20.61
CA LYS A 34 -12.48 -5.87 -22.00
C LYS A 34 -11.15 -5.13 -22.10
N HIS A 35 -10.94 -4.10 -21.27
CA HIS A 35 -9.71 -3.28 -21.27
C HIS A 35 -8.68 -3.77 -20.24
N PHE A 36 -8.95 -4.88 -19.57
CA PHE A 36 -8.10 -5.50 -18.55
C PHE A 36 -6.64 -5.54 -18.98
N ALA A 37 -6.36 -6.10 -20.16
CA ALA A 37 -5.00 -6.23 -20.68
C ALA A 37 -4.30 -4.87 -20.90
N ALA A 38 -5.03 -3.87 -21.41
CA ALA A 38 -4.47 -2.53 -21.64
C ALA A 38 -4.17 -1.82 -20.31
N MET A 39 -5.05 -1.94 -19.32
CA MET A 39 -4.84 -1.39 -17.98
C MET A 39 -3.62 -2.03 -17.29
N TRP A 40 -3.50 -3.35 -17.37
CA TRP A 40 -2.33 -4.09 -16.88
C TRP A 40 -1.03 -3.64 -17.55
N LEU A 41 -1.06 -3.37 -18.86
CA LEU A 41 0.10 -2.90 -19.61
C LEU A 41 0.50 -1.48 -19.18
N VAL A 42 -0.45 -0.56 -19.02
CA VAL A 42 -0.20 0.79 -18.50
C VAL A 42 0.38 0.75 -17.09
N ILE A 43 -0.11 -0.13 -16.22
CA ILE A 43 0.41 -0.31 -14.87
C ILE A 43 1.85 -0.82 -14.92
N LEU A 44 2.13 -1.87 -15.70
CA LEU A 44 3.49 -2.42 -15.87
C LEU A 44 4.46 -1.32 -16.34
N VAL A 45 4.01 -0.45 -17.25
CA VAL A 45 4.77 0.72 -17.71
C VAL A 45 4.96 1.76 -16.59
N ILE A 46 3.93 2.08 -15.80
CA ILE A 46 4.04 2.99 -14.64
C ILE A 46 4.96 2.42 -13.56
N ILE A 47 4.94 1.11 -13.35
CA ILE A 47 5.82 0.40 -12.42
C ILE A 47 7.26 0.52 -12.87
N LEU A 48 7.53 0.27 -14.16
CA LEU A 48 8.89 0.29 -14.69
C LEU A 48 9.42 1.72 -14.91
N LEU A 49 8.58 2.70 -15.18
CA LEU A 49 8.96 4.08 -15.51
C LEU A 49 9.96 4.71 -14.51
N PRO A 50 9.73 4.68 -13.18
CA PRO A 50 10.67 5.21 -12.19
C PRO A 50 12.00 4.44 -12.11
N PHE A 51 12.00 3.17 -12.51
CA PHE A 51 13.16 2.29 -12.42
C PHE A 51 13.99 2.24 -13.71
N VAL A 52 13.36 2.46 -14.86
CA VAL A 52 13.98 2.46 -16.20
C VAL A 52 14.49 3.84 -16.59
N ILE A 53 13.82 4.92 -16.20
CA ILE A 53 14.31 6.29 -16.46
C ILE A 53 15.35 6.64 -15.37
N PRO A 54 16.66 6.70 -15.70
CA PRO A 54 17.63 7.22 -14.76
C PRO A 54 17.26 8.68 -14.44
N PRO A 55 17.30 9.11 -13.17
CA PRO A 55 16.95 10.48 -12.82
C PRO A 55 17.81 11.44 -13.66
N LEU A 56 17.13 12.30 -14.44
CA LEU A 56 17.76 13.23 -15.37
C LEU A 56 18.65 14.20 -14.57
N LYS A 57 19.95 13.89 -14.56
CA LYS A 57 21.06 14.59 -13.90
C LYS A 57 20.91 14.84 -12.38
N ARG A 58 21.78 14.18 -11.61
CA ARG A 58 22.70 14.87 -10.70
C ARG A 58 24.05 14.18 -10.72
N ARG A 59 25.05 14.82 -11.36
CA ARG A 59 26.47 14.55 -11.15
C ARG A 59 26.71 14.66 -9.63
N TYR A 60 26.93 13.54 -8.95
CA TYR A 60 27.50 13.55 -7.61
C TYR A 60 28.92 13.04 -7.70
N GLY A 61 29.84 14.01 -7.60
CA GLY A 61 31.25 13.77 -7.46
C GLY A 61 31.63 13.25 -6.08
N LYS A 62 32.88 12.74 -6.06
CA LYS A 62 33.70 12.22 -4.96
C LYS A 62 33.41 10.77 -4.54
N LYS A 63 34.19 9.89 -5.18
CA LYS A 63 34.57 8.56 -4.72
C LYS A 63 34.99 8.61 -3.25
N LYS A 64 34.37 7.81 -2.40
CA LYS A 64 34.95 7.39 -1.11
C LYS A 64 35.28 5.91 -1.21
N ALA A 65 36.54 5.61 -0.92
CA ALA A 65 37.12 4.29 -0.96
C ALA A 65 36.61 3.44 0.21
N VAL A 66 35.79 2.43 -0.08
CA VAL A 66 35.76 1.12 0.60
C VAL A 66 35.34 0.11 -0.46
N GLN A 67 36.12 -0.97 -0.61
CA GLN A 67 35.88 -2.05 -1.56
C GLN A 67 34.52 -2.74 -1.30
N HIS A 68 33.57 -2.64 -2.23
CA HIS A 68 32.59 -3.70 -2.48
C HIS A 68 32.27 -3.80 -3.99
N VAL A 69 32.12 -5.03 -4.44
CA VAL A 69 32.29 -5.50 -5.85
C VAL A 69 31.06 -5.26 -6.74
N TYR A 70 29.98 -4.65 -6.25
CA TYR A 70 28.82 -4.28 -7.08
C TYR A 70 28.26 -2.91 -6.66
N GLU A 71 28.42 -1.88 -7.50
CA GLU A 71 27.73 -0.59 -7.32
C GLU A 71 26.26 -0.74 -7.71
N ILE A 72 25.42 -1.22 -6.78
CA ILE A 72 23.97 -1.26 -7.00
C ILE A 72 23.44 0.17 -7.08
N SER A 73 22.71 0.51 -8.14
CA SER A 73 22.14 1.84 -8.31
C SER A 73 20.94 2.05 -7.38
N LYS A 74 20.64 3.30 -6.99
CA LYS A 74 19.55 3.64 -6.05
C LYS A 74 18.17 3.12 -6.48
N ASN A 75 17.93 3.04 -7.79
CA ASN A 75 16.69 2.52 -8.38
C ASN A 75 16.62 0.98 -8.35
N GLN A 76 17.75 0.29 -8.24
CA GLN A 76 17.80 -1.18 -8.24
C GLN A 76 17.62 -1.76 -6.84
N TYR A 77 17.89 -0.99 -5.77
CA TYR A 77 17.77 -1.48 -4.39
C TYR A 77 16.40 -2.09 -4.05
N PRO A 78 15.25 -1.50 -4.42
CA PRO A 78 13.96 -2.11 -4.14
C PRO A 78 13.84 -3.55 -4.66
N PHE A 79 14.34 -3.83 -5.88
CA PHE A 79 14.33 -5.17 -6.45
C PHE A 79 15.43 -6.07 -5.86
N TYR A 80 16.60 -5.52 -5.60
CA TYR A 80 17.70 -6.26 -4.97
C TYR A 80 17.31 -6.79 -3.58
N LEU A 81 16.63 -5.98 -2.78
CA LEU A 81 16.15 -6.36 -1.45
C LEU A 81 15.13 -7.50 -1.48
N MET A 82 14.29 -7.57 -2.51
CA MET A 82 13.34 -8.67 -2.68
C MET A 82 14.06 -10.01 -2.91
N VAL A 83 15.12 -10.00 -3.73
CA VAL A 83 15.86 -11.21 -4.13
C VAL A 83 16.86 -11.65 -3.07
N HIS A 84 17.43 -10.71 -2.32
CA HIS A 84 18.44 -10.96 -1.30
C HIS A 84 18.03 -10.45 0.08
N PRO A 85 16.93 -10.97 0.68
CA PRO A 85 16.41 -10.44 1.94
C PRO A 85 17.44 -10.54 3.07
N PHE A 86 18.19 -11.65 3.20
CA PHE A 86 19.10 -11.81 4.34
C PHE A 86 20.35 -10.93 4.33
N LYS A 87 20.87 -10.59 3.13
CA LYS A 87 22.10 -9.77 2.99
C LYS A 87 21.78 -8.31 2.69
N GLY A 88 20.80 -8.08 1.82
CA GLY A 88 20.57 -6.77 1.23
C GLY A 88 20.13 -5.70 2.24
N TRP A 89 19.39 -6.05 3.29
CA TRP A 89 18.93 -5.07 4.28
C TRP A 89 20.07 -4.48 5.11
N GLU A 90 21.06 -5.30 5.47
CA GLU A 90 22.23 -4.83 6.22
C GLU A 90 23.14 -3.98 5.32
N GLU A 91 23.44 -4.45 4.11
CA GLU A 91 24.19 -3.69 3.10
C GLU A 91 23.54 -2.34 2.79
N PHE A 92 22.21 -2.30 2.64
CA PHE A 92 21.46 -1.08 2.38
C PHE A 92 21.62 -0.03 3.49
N LYS A 93 21.78 -0.46 4.75
CA LYS A 93 22.05 0.45 5.89
C LYS A 93 23.44 1.07 5.81
N PHE A 94 24.44 0.30 5.39
CA PHE A 94 25.80 0.80 5.21
C PHE A 94 25.92 1.72 3.99
N ASP A 95 25.26 1.36 2.88
CA ASP A 95 25.35 2.11 1.62
C ASP A 95 24.60 3.45 1.65
N ASN A 96 23.60 3.59 2.53
CA ASN A 96 22.77 4.79 2.68
C ASN A 96 22.18 5.29 1.34
N ARG A 97 21.75 4.33 0.51
CA ARG A 97 21.22 4.58 -0.85
C ARG A 97 19.70 4.70 -0.92
N GLY A 98 19.04 4.89 0.23
CA GLY A 98 17.58 5.09 0.31
C GLY A 98 17.09 6.36 -0.39
N SER A 99 15.93 6.26 -1.05
CA SER A 99 15.28 7.37 -1.74
C SER A 99 13.82 7.48 -1.30
N VAL A 100 13.45 8.66 -0.79
CA VAL A 100 12.06 8.97 -0.40
C VAL A 100 11.15 8.96 -1.63
N ALA A 101 11.65 9.40 -2.80
CA ALA A 101 10.88 9.39 -4.03
C ALA A 101 10.46 7.96 -4.41
N TYR A 102 11.40 7.01 -4.41
CA TYR A 102 11.10 5.61 -4.70
C TYR A 102 10.21 4.99 -3.61
N ALA A 103 10.43 5.32 -2.34
CA ALA A 103 9.57 4.85 -1.25
C ALA A 103 8.11 5.29 -1.48
N ASN A 104 7.87 6.56 -1.80
CA ASN A 104 6.54 7.07 -2.09
C ASN A 104 5.93 6.44 -3.35
N SER A 105 6.72 6.21 -4.40
CA SER A 105 6.26 5.49 -5.59
C SER A 105 5.76 4.09 -5.24
N ILE A 106 6.47 3.35 -4.38
CA ILE A 106 6.06 2.00 -3.94
C ILE A 106 4.77 2.06 -3.11
N VAL A 107 4.60 3.05 -2.24
CA VAL A 107 3.37 3.21 -1.44
C VAL A 107 2.17 3.53 -2.33
N VAL A 108 2.31 4.50 -3.25
CA VAL A 108 1.26 4.84 -4.22
C VAL A 108 0.90 3.63 -5.06
N LEU A 109 1.90 2.89 -5.53
CA LEU A 109 1.69 1.70 -6.34
C LEU A 109 1.01 0.58 -5.54
N SER A 110 1.37 0.39 -4.27
CA SER A 110 0.68 -0.56 -3.39
C SER A 110 -0.80 -0.21 -3.20
N PHE A 111 -1.16 1.07 -3.15
CA PHE A 111 -2.55 1.50 -3.09
C PHE A 111 -3.27 1.31 -4.43
N LEU A 112 -2.63 1.65 -5.56
CA LEU A 112 -3.23 1.39 -6.87
C LEU A 112 -3.48 -0.11 -7.06
N LEU A 113 -2.49 -0.96 -6.74
CA LEU A 113 -2.63 -2.41 -6.84
C LEU A 113 -3.71 -2.98 -5.93
N SER A 114 -3.99 -2.39 -4.76
CA SER A 114 -5.12 -2.85 -3.94
C SER A 114 -6.47 -2.51 -4.57
N ILE A 115 -6.59 -1.38 -5.27
CA ILE A 115 -7.78 -1.06 -6.09
C ILE A 115 -7.94 -2.12 -7.18
N PHE A 116 -6.83 -2.49 -7.83
CA PHE A 116 -6.86 -3.50 -8.87
C PHE A 116 -7.22 -4.88 -8.32
N GLU A 117 -6.59 -5.30 -7.23
CA GLU A 117 -6.91 -6.56 -6.55
C GLU A 117 -8.40 -6.64 -6.18
N TYR A 118 -8.96 -5.56 -5.63
CA TYR A 118 -10.38 -5.50 -5.29
C TYR A 118 -11.28 -5.70 -6.51
N GLN A 119 -11.00 -5.03 -7.63
CA GLN A 119 -11.86 -5.03 -8.82
C GLN A 119 -11.64 -6.20 -9.77
N TYR A 120 -10.43 -6.72 -9.83
CA TYR A 120 -9.96 -7.56 -10.94
C TYR A 120 -9.50 -8.94 -10.52
N THR A 121 -9.48 -9.26 -9.22
CA THR A 121 -9.38 -10.67 -8.81
C THR A 121 -10.49 -11.46 -9.48
N GLY A 122 -10.16 -12.64 -10.01
CA GLY A 122 -11.08 -13.44 -10.79
C GLY A 122 -12.32 -13.82 -10.00
N PHE A 123 -13.47 -13.85 -10.68
CA PHE A 123 -14.78 -14.00 -10.05
C PHE A 123 -14.89 -15.21 -9.11
N VAL A 124 -14.21 -16.31 -9.45
CA VAL A 124 -14.18 -17.54 -8.63
C VAL A 124 -13.54 -17.32 -7.25
N PHE A 125 -12.59 -16.39 -7.14
CA PHE A 125 -11.83 -16.12 -5.92
C PHE A 125 -12.13 -14.76 -5.28
N ASN A 126 -12.85 -13.88 -5.99
CA ASN A 126 -13.15 -12.55 -5.51
C ASN A 126 -14.41 -12.55 -4.64
N GLY A 127 -14.23 -12.55 -3.32
CA GLY A 127 -15.31 -12.40 -2.36
C GLY A 127 -15.79 -10.97 -2.15
N ASN A 128 -15.21 -9.98 -2.85
CA ASN A 128 -15.54 -8.58 -2.64
C ASN A 128 -16.85 -8.18 -3.35
N ARG A 129 -17.60 -7.31 -2.68
CA ARG A 129 -18.76 -6.62 -3.23
C ARG A 129 -18.32 -5.40 -4.02
N LEU A 130 -18.14 -5.56 -5.32
CA LEU A 130 -17.64 -4.50 -6.22
C LEU A 130 -18.54 -3.25 -6.26
N ASP A 131 -19.82 -3.40 -5.93
CA ASP A 131 -20.81 -2.32 -5.76
C ASP A 131 -20.56 -1.46 -4.51
N GLN A 132 -19.86 -2.01 -3.50
CA GLN A 132 -19.61 -1.37 -2.21
C GLN A 132 -18.16 -0.89 -2.04
N MET A 133 -17.40 -0.78 -3.13
CA MET A 133 -16.01 -0.35 -3.06
C MET A 133 -15.89 1.08 -2.54
N ASN A 134 -15.32 1.24 -1.34
CA ASN A 134 -15.00 2.53 -0.77
C ASN A 134 -13.50 2.83 -0.90
N ILE A 135 -13.16 3.78 -1.76
CA ILE A 135 -11.77 4.19 -2.05
C ILE A 135 -11.08 4.73 -0.79
N PHE A 136 -11.79 5.45 0.09
CA PHE A 136 -11.21 5.98 1.32
C PHE A 136 -10.88 4.88 2.33
N VAL A 137 -11.75 3.87 2.43
CA VAL A 137 -11.48 2.68 3.26
C VAL A 137 -10.25 1.94 2.74
N LEU A 138 -10.13 1.80 1.41
CA LEU A 138 -9.01 1.13 0.79
C LEU A 138 -7.70 1.92 0.91
N LEU A 139 -7.77 3.25 0.85
CA LEU A 139 -6.63 4.13 1.11
C LEU A 139 -6.20 4.02 2.58
N GLY A 140 -7.16 4.00 3.50
CA GLY A 140 -6.92 3.81 4.93
C GLY A 140 -6.28 2.46 5.25
N SER A 141 -6.78 1.37 4.66
CA SER A 141 -6.26 0.01 4.90
C SER A 141 -4.89 -0.25 4.27
N THR A 142 -4.46 0.58 3.32
CA THR A 142 -3.14 0.46 2.68
C THR A 142 -2.16 1.54 3.15
N ALA A 143 -2.30 2.76 2.61
CA ALA A 143 -1.43 3.88 2.94
C ALA A 143 -1.63 4.35 4.39
N GLY A 144 -2.86 4.34 4.91
CA GLY A 144 -3.15 4.71 6.30
C GLY A 144 -2.46 3.77 7.31
N VAL A 145 -2.61 2.46 7.13
CA VAL A 145 -1.91 1.43 7.94
C VAL A 145 -0.40 1.56 7.83
N PHE A 146 0.12 1.83 6.62
CA PHE A 146 1.55 2.08 6.42
C PHE A 146 2.06 3.30 7.21
N VAL A 147 1.33 4.41 7.20
CA VAL A 147 1.68 5.62 7.95
C VAL A 147 1.61 5.35 9.45
N LEU A 148 0.54 4.72 9.94
CA LEU A 148 0.38 4.35 11.35
C LEU A 148 1.52 3.44 11.81
N TRP A 149 1.89 2.45 10.99
CA TRP A 149 3.04 1.60 11.25
C TRP A 149 4.33 2.40 11.38
N CYS A 150 4.64 3.30 10.43
CA CYS A 150 5.88 4.08 10.49
C CYS A 150 5.95 4.98 11.72
N ILE A 151 4.83 5.62 12.10
CA ILE A 151 4.75 6.46 13.30
C ILE A 151 4.95 5.61 14.55
N ALA A 152 4.20 4.53 14.70
CA ALA A 152 4.29 3.65 15.86
C ALA A 152 5.68 3.01 15.98
N ASN A 153 6.25 2.54 14.87
CA ASN A 153 7.54 1.88 14.86
C ASN A 153 8.66 2.84 15.24
N TRP A 154 8.64 4.06 14.69
CA TRP A 154 9.59 5.09 15.07
C TRP A 154 9.43 5.51 16.54
N ALA A 155 8.20 5.71 17.02
CA ALA A 155 7.94 6.03 18.43
C ALA A 155 8.39 4.91 19.39
N MET A 156 8.16 3.64 19.04
CA MET A 156 8.66 2.52 19.84
C MET A 156 10.19 2.42 19.80
N SER A 157 10.81 2.82 18.69
CA SER A 157 12.26 2.80 18.57
C SER A 157 12.94 3.76 19.54
N THR A 158 12.33 4.89 19.91
CA THR A 158 12.90 5.81 20.90
C THR A 158 12.88 5.23 22.32
N LEU A 159 11.92 4.35 22.63
CA LEU A 159 11.87 3.62 23.91
C LEU A 159 12.86 2.44 23.96
N MET A 160 13.26 1.93 22.80
CA MET A 160 14.10 0.75 22.66
C MET A 160 15.50 1.08 22.15
N ASP A 161 16.00 2.29 22.31
CA ASP A 161 17.34 2.71 21.84
C ASP A 161 17.61 2.37 20.37
N GLY A 162 16.62 2.59 19.50
CA GLY A 162 16.73 2.40 18.06
C GLY A 162 17.47 3.55 17.39
N LYS A 163 18.35 3.23 16.45
CA LYS A 163 19.17 4.22 15.75
C LYS A 163 18.53 4.79 14.47
N GLY A 164 17.44 4.19 14.02
CA GLY A 164 16.75 4.57 12.79
C GLY A 164 16.02 5.91 12.92
N THR A 165 16.20 6.80 11.95
CA THR A 165 15.41 8.03 11.83
C THR A 165 14.03 7.74 11.23
N PHE A 166 13.03 8.60 11.46
CA PHE A 166 11.71 8.44 10.85
C PHE A 166 11.77 8.34 9.31
N ARG A 167 12.65 9.12 8.68
CA ARG A 167 12.89 9.06 7.23
C ARG A 167 13.38 7.68 6.78
N GLU A 168 14.27 7.06 7.55
CA GLU A 168 14.73 5.71 7.22
C GLU A 168 13.64 4.68 7.47
N VAL A 169 12.90 4.75 8.59
CA VAL A 169 11.76 3.86 8.86
C VAL A 169 10.76 3.89 7.70
N TRP A 170 10.45 5.09 7.19
CA TRP A 170 9.58 5.27 6.02
C TRP A 170 10.11 4.56 4.77
N ILE A 171 11.38 4.78 4.42
CA ILE A 171 12.00 4.18 3.24
C ILE A 171 12.08 2.65 3.37
N TYR A 172 12.54 2.16 4.52
CA TYR A 172 12.73 0.73 4.77
C TYR A 172 11.41 -0.03 4.76
N THR A 173 10.38 0.52 5.41
CA THR A 173 9.02 -0.06 5.39
C THR A 173 8.43 -0.04 3.97
N ALA A 174 8.66 1.01 3.19
CA ALA A 174 8.15 1.06 1.83
C ALA A 174 8.85 0.03 0.94
N TYR A 175 10.18 -0.05 1.02
CA TYR A 175 10.97 -0.99 0.21
C TYR A 175 10.66 -2.45 0.58
N SER A 176 10.32 -2.76 1.84
CA SER A 176 9.96 -4.12 2.23
C SER A 176 8.63 -4.59 1.64
N ARG A 177 7.75 -3.65 1.24
CA ARG A 177 6.49 -3.94 0.54
C ARG A 177 6.67 -4.20 -0.95
N MET A 178 7.87 -3.99 -1.50
CA MET A 178 8.13 -4.17 -2.93
C MET A 178 7.83 -5.60 -3.41
N THR A 179 8.10 -6.61 -2.57
CA THR A 179 7.75 -8.01 -2.85
C THR A 179 6.28 -8.19 -3.18
N ALA A 180 5.39 -7.71 -2.30
CA ALA A 180 3.95 -7.75 -2.52
C ALA A 180 3.56 -7.00 -3.79
N VAL A 181 4.08 -5.78 -3.97
CA VAL A 181 3.79 -4.94 -5.14
C VAL A 181 4.06 -5.64 -6.47
N VAL A 182 5.20 -6.32 -6.61
CA VAL A 182 5.54 -7.01 -7.87
C VAL A 182 4.69 -8.27 -8.06
N TRP A 183 4.47 -9.05 -7.00
CA TRP A 183 3.82 -10.35 -7.10
C TRP A 183 2.28 -10.30 -7.07
N THR A 184 1.66 -9.22 -6.60
CA THR A 184 0.21 -9.01 -6.71
C THR A 184 -0.25 -9.06 -8.18
N ILE A 185 0.61 -8.61 -9.11
CA ILE A 185 0.31 -8.60 -10.55
C ILE A 185 0.06 -10.00 -11.11
N PRO A 186 1.02 -10.94 -11.08
CA PRO A 186 0.79 -12.29 -11.55
C PRO A 186 -0.27 -13.02 -10.72
N ILE A 187 -0.43 -12.71 -9.43
CA ILE A 187 -1.51 -13.30 -8.60
C ILE A 187 -2.89 -12.93 -9.16
N ILE A 188 -3.14 -11.66 -9.49
CA ILE A 188 -4.43 -11.26 -10.05
C ILE A 188 -4.65 -11.93 -11.41
N ILE A 189 -3.61 -12.02 -12.26
CA ILE A 189 -3.69 -12.72 -13.55
C ILE A 189 -4.05 -14.20 -13.31
N LEU A 190 -3.33 -14.90 -12.44
CA LEU A 190 -3.59 -16.30 -12.12
C LEU A 190 -5.01 -16.53 -11.57
N SER A 191 -5.51 -15.60 -10.75
CA SER A 191 -6.87 -15.69 -10.21
C SER A 191 -7.97 -15.67 -11.29
N ASN A 192 -7.68 -15.12 -12.48
CA ASN A 192 -8.61 -15.12 -13.61
C ASN A 192 -8.45 -16.33 -14.53
N VAL A 193 -7.38 -17.11 -14.38
CA VAL A 193 -7.07 -18.29 -15.20
C VAL A 193 -7.46 -19.58 -14.47
N LEU A 194 -7.21 -19.64 -13.17
CA LEU A 194 -7.41 -20.84 -12.36
C LEU A 194 -8.89 -21.11 -12.08
N THR A 195 -9.23 -22.39 -11.98
CA THR A 195 -10.55 -22.87 -11.58
C THR A 195 -10.64 -23.04 -10.07
N ARG A 196 -11.86 -23.26 -9.55
CA ARG A 196 -12.10 -23.40 -8.10
C ARG A 196 -11.29 -24.55 -7.48
N ASP A 197 -11.18 -25.67 -8.18
CA ASP A 197 -10.47 -26.86 -7.71
C ASP A 197 -8.95 -26.63 -7.63
N GLU A 198 -8.43 -25.67 -8.40
CA GLU A 198 -7.02 -25.25 -8.41
C GLU A 198 -6.75 -24.11 -7.42
N GLY A 199 -7.75 -23.70 -6.62
CA GLY A 199 -7.64 -22.59 -5.68
C GLY A 199 -6.53 -22.74 -4.65
N PHE A 200 -6.11 -23.97 -4.36
CA PHE A 200 -4.95 -24.23 -3.51
C PHE A 200 -3.67 -23.56 -4.04
N PHE A 201 -3.40 -23.60 -5.35
CA PHE A 201 -2.19 -23.02 -5.94
C PHE A 201 -2.17 -21.50 -5.84
N LEU A 202 -3.32 -20.85 -6.03
CA LEU A 202 -3.45 -19.41 -5.87
C LEU A 202 -3.19 -19.00 -4.42
N ASN A 203 -3.82 -19.69 -3.46
CA ASN A 203 -3.62 -19.41 -2.04
C ASN A 203 -2.18 -19.63 -1.61
N LEU A 204 -1.53 -20.70 -2.09
CA LEU A 204 -0.11 -20.94 -1.83
C LEU A 204 0.76 -19.79 -2.32
N ALA A 205 0.52 -19.28 -3.54
CA ALA A 205 1.25 -18.13 -4.08
C ALA A 205 1.05 -16.88 -3.22
N VAL A 206 -0.20 -16.59 -2.82
CA VAL A 206 -0.55 -15.47 -1.93
C VAL A 206 0.19 -15.58 -0.59
N TYR A 207 0.15 -16.74 0.07
CA TYR A 207 0.82 -16.95 1.36
C TYR A 207 2.34 -16.89 1.24
N ALA A 208 2.93 -17.43 0.18
CA ALA A 208 4.37 -17.34 -0.06
C ALA A 208 4.82 -15.87 -0.19
N VAL A 209 4.09 -15.08 -0.98
CA VAL A 209 4.38 -13.65 -1.19
C VAL A 209 4.22 -12.84 0.10
N GLN A 210 3.17 -13.12 0.87
CA GLN A 210 2.99 -12.49 2.19
C GLN A 210 4.11 -12.87 3.15
N GLY A 211 4.49 -14.15 3.22
CA GLY A 211 5.59 -14.63 4.05
C GLY A 211 6.90 -13.93 3.73
N ILE A 212 7.26 -13.83 2.45
CA ILE A 212 8.47 -13.12 2.00
C ILE A 212 8.37 -11.62 2.30
N THR A 213 7.20 -11.00 2.16
CA THR A 213 6.99 -9.58 2.48
C THR A 213 7.17 -9.30 3.97
N TYR A 214 6.61 -10.15 4.85
CA TYR A 214 6.79 -10.02 6.29
C TYR A 214 8.23 -10.33 6.74
N LEU A 215 8.89 -11.30 6.10
CA LEU A 215 10.32 -11.53 6.30
C LEU A 215 11.14 -10.29 5.95
N ASN A 216 10.85 -9.67 4.80
CA ASN A 216 11.50 -8.42 4.39
C ASN A 216 11.23 -7.29 5.39
N LEU A 217 9.99 -7.13 5.87
CA LEU A 217 9.66 -6.12 6.87
C LEU A 217 10.45 -6.35 8.17
N LEU A 218 10.54 -7.59 8.63
CA LEU A 218 11.30 -7.94 9.83
C LEU A 218 12.78 -7.57 9.66
N LEU A 219 13.41 -7.96 8.55
CA LEU A 219 14.81 -7.67 8.27
C LEU A 219 15.06 -6.17 8.05
N ALA A 220 14.08 -5.46 7.48
CA ALA A 220 14.11 -4.02 7.34
C ALA A 220 14.11 -3.32 8.71
N VAL A 221 13.23 -3.71 9.64
CA VAL A 221 13.19 -3.15 11.01
C VAL A 221 14.49 -3.47 11.77
N LYS A 222 15.00 -4.71 11.65
CA LYS A 222 16.29 -5.11 12.21
C LYS A 222 17.41 -4.18 11.75
N ALA A 223 17.53 -4.00 10.43
CA ALA A 223 18.60 -3.22 9.82
C ALA A 223 18.47 -1.72 10.10
N VAL A 224 17.26 -1.16 10.03
CA VAL A 224 17.05 0.29 10.18
C VAL A 224 17.42 0.78 11.58
N HIS A 225 17.07 0.01 12.62
CA HIS A 225 17.35 0.34 14.01
C HIS A 225 18.65 -0.29 14.54
N GLN A 226 19.32 -1.14 13.75
CA GLN A 226 20.49 -1.92 14.15
C GLN A 226 20.21 -2.79 15.40
N TYR A 227 19.05 -3.44 15.41
CA TYR A 227 18.65 -4.34 16.48
C TYR A 227 19.21 -5.74 16.30
N THR A 228 19.34 -6.48 17.40
CA THR A 228 19.48 -7.93 17.35
C THR A 228 18.15 -8.56 16.93
N MET A 229 18.17 -9.81 16.46
CA MET A 229 16.95 -10.51 16.01
C MET A 229 15.88 -10.56 17.11
N LYS A 230 16.27 -10.93 18.34
CA LYS A 230 15.37 -10.98 19.51
C LYS A 230 14.75 -9.61 19.80
N LYS A 231 15.56 -8.54 19.80
CA LYS A 231 15.09 -7.18 20.05
C LYS A 231 14.15 -6.69 18.93
N THR A 232 14.39 -7.09 17.69
CA THR A 232 13.53 -6.76 16.54
C THR A 232 12.14 -7.34 16.68
N VAL A 233 12.02 -8.62 17.04
CA VAL A 233 10.72 -9.28 17.24
C VAL A 233 9.93 -8.58 18.36
N VAL A 234 10.58 -8.27 19.48
CA VAL A 234 9.95 -7.51 20.58
C VAL A 234 9.52 -6.11 20.12
N SER A 235 10.35 -5.42 19.34
CA SER A 235 10.03 -4.10 18.80
C SER A 235 8.83 -4.11 17.86
N ILE A 236 8.71 -5.14 17.02
CA ILE A 236 7.53 -5.32 16.15
C ILE A 236 6.27 -5.55 16.98
N LEU A 237 6.32 -6.41 18.01
CA LEU A 237 5.17 -6.63 18.89
C LEU A 237 4.76 -5.33 19.61
N LEU A 238 5.72 -4.58 20.14
CA LEU A 238 5.46 -3.28 20.76
C LEU A 238 4.94 -2.25 19.75
N THR A 239 5.40 -2.29 18.49
CA THR A 239 4.88 -1.45 17.41
C THR A 239 3.39 -1.73 17.19
N VAL A 240 2.97 -3.00 17.15
CA VAL A 240 1.56 -3.37 17.01
C VAL A 240 0.72 -2.85 18.17
N VAL A 241 1.20 -3.01 19.41
CA VAL A 241 0.55 -2.41 20.60
C VAL A 241 0.50 -0.88 20.48
N GLY A 242 1.57 -0.26 19.99
CA GLY A 242 1.65 1.17 19.75
C GLY A 242 0.59 1.66 18.75
N ILE A 243 0.35 0.92 17.66
CA ILE A 243 -0.71 1.23 16.70
C ILE A 243 -2.07 1.21 17.39
N VAL A 244 -2.36 0.18 18.20
CA VAL A 244 -3.63 0.09 18.95
C VAL A 244 -3.79 1.29 19.88
N LEU A 245 -2.75 1.67 20.61
CA LEU A 245 -2.77 2.85 21.49
C LEU A 245 -3.00 4.15 20.71
N ILE A 246 -2.31 4.33 19.58
CA ILE A 246 -2.49 5.52 18.71
C ILE A 246 -3.93 5.61 18.21
N VAL A 247 -4.52 4.48 17.78
CA VAL A 247 -5.91 4.46 17.31
C VAL A 247 -6.87 4.79 18.44
N ILE A 248 -6.71 4.20 19.63
CA ILE A 248 -7.56 4.51 20.80
C ILE A 248 -7.46 5.98 21.16
N ILE A 249 -6.24 6.52 21.27
CA ILE A 249 -6.01 7.93 21.58
C ILE A 249 -6.63 8.83 20.50
N GLY A 250 -6.46 8.49 19.22
CA GLY A 250 -7.06 9.21 18.11
C GLY A 250 -8.58 9.25 18.19
N LEU A 251 -9.23 8.13 18.51
CA LEU A 251 -10.68 8.06 18.69
C LEU A 251 -11.16 8.92 19.88
N LEU A 252 -10.42 8.91 21.00
CA LEU A 252 -10.72 9.78 22.14
C LEU A 252 -10.62 11.26 21.75
N PHE A 253 -9.57 11.66 21.02
CA PHE A 253 -9.42 13.03 20.54
C PHE A 253 -10.57 13.45 19.62
N VAL A 254 -10.98 12.59 18.67
CA VAL A 254 -12.13 12.88 17.78
C VAL A 254 -13.43 13.02 18.60
N SER A 255 -13.64 12.17 19.59
CA SER A 255 -14.81 12.25 20.49
C SER A 255 -14.83 13.56 21.26
N LEU A 256 -13.71 13.94 21.90
CA LEU A 256 -13.58 15.19 22.65
C LEU A 256 -13.79 16.42 21.74
N PHE A 257 -13.22 16.41 20.54
CA PHE A 257 -13.41 17.51 19.59
C PHE A 257 -14.86 17.63 19.14
N THR A 258 -15.53 16.51 18.89
CA THR A 258 -16.96 16.48 18.52
C THR A 258 -17.83 17.05 19.64
N GLN A 259 -17.55 16.69 20.90
CA GLN A 259 -18.24 17.23 22.08
C GLN A 259 -18.01 18.73 22.23
N MET A 260 -16.76 19.19 22.09
CA MET A 260 -16.41 20.61 22.14
C MET A 260 -17.09 21.41 21.02
N TRP A 261 -17.10 20.88 19.80
CA TRP A 261 -17.80 21.50 18.67
C TRP A 261 -19.32 21.57 18.91
N SER A 262 -19.91 20.49 19.42
CA SER A 262 -21.33 20.46 19.80
C SER A 262 -21.65 21.53 20.86
N PHE A 263 -20.81 21.68 21.87
CA PHE A 263 -20.94 22.74 22.88
C PHE A 263 -20.89 24.13 22.25
N ILE A 264 -19.88 24.44 21.43
CA ILE A 264 -19.75 25.74 20.75
C ILE A 264 -20.97 26.02 19.89
N THR A 265 -21.41 25.05 19.07
CA THR A 265 -22.59 25.25 18.20
C THR A 265 -23.87 25.44 19.01
N THR A 266 -23.99 24.80 20.18
CA THR A 266 -25.13 24.99 21.09
C THR A 266 -25.14 26.39 21.68
N VAL A 267 -24.00 26.87 22.19
CA VAL A 267 -23.86 28.23 22.73
C VAL A 267 -24.17 29.29 21.66
N VAL A 268 -23.62 29.14 20.45
CA VAL A 268 -23.89 30.07 19.34
C VAL A 268 -25.37 30.09 18.98
N ARG A 269 -26.02 28.92 18.90
CA ARG A 269 -27.47 28.85 18.63
C ARG A 269 -28.28 29.54 19.73
N GLU A 270 -27.92 29.34 21.00
CA GLU A 270 -28.61 29.97 22.11
C GLU A 270 -28.49 31.50 22.08
N ILE A 271 -27.31 32.04 21.73
CA ILE A 271 -27.11 33.48 21.57
C ILE A 271 -27.96 34.02 20.41
N LEU A 272 -27.95 33.35 19.26
CA LEU A 272 -28.72 33.79 18.08
C LEU A 272 -30.24 33.73 18.30
N MET A 273 -30.76 32.76 19.06
CA MET A 273 -32.19 32.68 19.38
C MET A 273 -32.65 33.69 20.43
N ARG A 274 -31.72 34.26 21.20
CA ARG A 274 -31.99 35.28 22.23
C ARG A 274 -31.85 36.72 21.72
N MET A 275 -31.35 36.91 20.50
CA MET A 275 -31.36 38.19 19.77
C MET A 275 -32.60 38.27 18.89
#